data_AF-A0AAJ6LZK9-F1
#
_entry.id   AF-A0AAJ6LZK9-F1
#
_cell.length_a   1.000
_cell.length_b   1.000
_cell.length_c   1.000
_cell.angle_alpha   90.00
_cell.angle_beta   90.00
_cell.angle_gamma   90.00
#
_symmetry.space_group_name_H-M   'P 1'
#
loop_
_entity.id
_entity.type
_entity.pdbx_description
1 polymer ?
#
loop_
_entity_poly.entity_id
_entity_poly.type
_entity_poly.pdbx_seq_one_letter_code
_entity_poly.pdbx_strand_id
1 'polypeptide(L)' 'MKQLILAMACSVLATTALAAPKPCEDLKAEIEAKIQAQGVTSYTLEIVDNLDAKDPNMVVGTCDNGTRKIVYQKNDD' A
#
# COMPACT_ATOMS: atom_id res chain seq x y z
N MET A 1 -25.72 38.51 -10.78
CA MET A 1 -24.40 38.55 -10.12
C MET A 1 -24.56 38.31 -8.65
N LYS A 2 -23.75 37.37 -8.11
CA LYS A 2 -23.52 37.04 -6.68
C LYS A 2 -24.79 36.59 -5.94
N GLN A 3 -24.81 35.55 -5.12
CA GLN A 3 -23.84 35.12 -4.12
C GLN A 3 -24.13 33.62 -3.94
N LEU A 4 -23.27 32.71 -4.40
CA LEU A 4 -22.04 32.24 -3.75
C LEU A 4 -22.30 31.52 -2.42
N ILE A 5 -21.76 30.30 -2.37
CA ILE A 5 -21.38 29.51 -1.18
C ILE A 5 -22.49 28.58 -0.67
N LEU A 6 -22.77 27.51 -1.43
CA LEU A 6 -23.12 26.23 -0.79
C LEU A 6 -21.82 25.46 -0.65
N ALA A 7 -21.25 25.57 0.55
CA ALA A 7 -20.05 24.91 1.00
C ALA A 7 -20.20 23.39 0.91
N MET A 8 -19.70 22.77 -0.16
CA MET A 8 -19.22 21.40 -0.08
C MET A 8 -17.79 21.46 0.44
N ALA A 9 -17.69 21.42 1.77
CA ALA A 9 -16.48 21.02 2.46
C ALA A 9 -16.13 19.60 2.00
N CYS A 10 -15.37 19.49 0.91
CA CYS A 10 -14.70 18.26 0.55
C CYS A 10 -13.56 18.11 1.55
N SER A 11 -13.82 17.33 2.59
CA SER A 11 -12.90 16.95 3.64
C SER A 11 -11.71 16.20 3.06
N VAL A 12 -10.74 16.93 2.48
CA VAL A 12 -9.42 16.38 2.23
C VAL A 12 -8.68 16.40 3.57
N LEU A 13 -9.04 15.46 4.43
CA LEU A 13 -8.14 14.98 5.47
C LEU A 13 -7.03 14.20 4.75
N ALA A 14 -6.15 14.92 4.06
CA ALA A 14 -4.82 14.41 3.79
C ALA A 14 -4.04 14.57 5.10
N THR A 15 -4.37 13.75 6.09
CA THR A 15 -3.44 13.44 7.17
C THR A 15 -2.29 12.68 6.52
N THR A 16 -1.30 13.41 6.04
CA THR A 16 0.05 12.88 5.86
C THR A 16 0.57 12.55 7.26
N ALA A 17 0.18 11.37 7.73
CA ALA A 17 0.60 10.82 9.00
C ALA A 17 2.13 10.76 9.02
N LEU A 18 2.68 11.55 9.93
CA LEU A 18 3.97 11.45 10.60
C LEU A 18 4.80 10.24 10.16
N ALA A 19 5.94 10.53 9.52
CA ALA A 19 6.95 9.59 9.11
C ALA A 19 7.64 8.93 10.32
N ALA A 20 6.94 8.03 10.99
CA ALA A 20 7.57 6.82 11.51
C ALA A 20 7.54 5.79 10.38
N PRO A 21 8.62 5.01 10.14
CA PRO A 21 8.54 3.89 9.23
C PRO A 21 7.38 3.01 9.69
N LYS A 22 6.31 2.94 8.89
CA LYS A 22 5.18 2.08 9.21
C LYS A 22 5.68 0.65 9.35
N PRO A 23 5.18 -0.11 10.33
CA PRO A 23 5.52 -1.52 10.42
C PRO A 23 5.12 -2.20 9.10
N CYS A 24 5.92 -3.17 8.66
CA CYS A 24 5.69 -3.87 7.39
C CYS A 24 4.27 -4.44 7.26
N GLU A 25 3.64 -4.82 8.38
CA GLU A 25 2.26 -5.32 8.41
C GLU A 25 1.24 -4.26 8.00
N ASP A 26 1.39 -3.01 8.46
CA ASP A 26 0.47 -1.93 8.08
C ASP A 26 0.61 -1.60 6.60
N LEU A 27 1.84 -1.55 6.09
CA LEU A 27 2.10 -1.34 4.67
C LEU A 27 1.54 -2.49 3.82
N LYS A 28 1.68 -3.73 4.29
CA LYS A 28 1.10 -4.91 3.65
C LYS A 28 -0.42 -4.80 3.57
N ALA A 29 -1.10 -4.44 4.66
CA ALA A 29 -2.55 -4.28 4.69
C ALA A 29 -3.03 -3.18 3.72
N GLU A 30 -2.31 -2.05 3.62
CA GLU A 30 -2.62 -1.01 2.64
C GLU A 30 -2.47 -1.48 1.19
N ILE A 31 -1.39 -2.23 0.90
CA ILE A 31 -1.17 -2.82 -0.42
C ILE A 31 -2.27 -3.84 -0.74
N GLU A 32 -2.64 -4.67 0.22
CA GLU A 32 -3.72 -5.66 0.09
C GLU A 32 -5.05 -4.98 -0.27
N ALA A 33 -5.43 -3.93 0.48
CA ALA A 33 -6.64 -3.16 0.19
C ALA A 33 -6.62 -2.55 -1.23
N LYS A 34 -5.47 -2.07 -1.70
CA LYS A 34 -5.31 -1.53 -3.05
C LYS A 34 -5.43 -2.60 -4.13
N ILE A 35 -4.87 -3.79 -3.90
CA ILE A 35 -4.96 -4.92 -4.83
C ILE A 35 -6.40 -5.46 -4.90
N GLN A 36 -7.07 -5.60 -3.76
CA GLN A 36 -8.49 -5.99 -3.71
C GLN A 36 -9.38 -4.95 -4.41
N ALA A 37 -9.09 -3.65 -4.24
CA ALA A 37 -9.83 -2.58 -4.93
C ALA A 37 -9.65 -2.62 -6.46
N GLN A 38 -8.57 -3.25 -6.96
CA GLN A 38 -8.38 -3.51 -8.39
C GLN A 38 -9.08 -4.80 -8.88
N GLY A 39 -9.76 -5.53 -7.98
CA GLY A 39 -10.51 -6.75 -8.31
C GLY A 39 -9.64 -8.01 -8.40
N VAL A 40 -8.40 -7.97 -7.93
CA VAL A 40 -7.53 -9.15 -7.87
C VAL A 40 -7.85 -9.94 -6.61
N THR A 41 -8.20 -11.21 -6.74
CA THR A 41 -8.69 -12.05 -5.63
C THR A 41 -7.79 -13.24 -5.30
N SER A 42 -6.94 -13.69 -6.23
CA SER A 42 -6.06 -14.84 -6.05
C SER A 42 -4.59 -14.41 -5.99
N TYR A 43 -4.14 -14.05 -4.79
CA TYR A 43 -2.76 -13.63 -4.55
C TYR A 43 -2.36 -13.81 -3.08
N THR A 44 -1.06 -13.68 -2.81
CA THR A 44 -0.50 -13.70 -1.46
C THR A 44 0.59 -12.63 -1.35
N LEU A 45 0.59 -11.92 -0.22
CA LEU A 45 1.62 -10.94 0.10
C LEU A 45 2.51 -11.51 1.22
N GLU A 46 3.80 -11.62 0.93
CA GLU A 46 4.80 -12.12 1.87
C GLU A 46 5.81 -11.02 2.21
N ILE A 47 6.18 -10.90 3.48
CA ILE A 47 7.27 -10.03 3.91
C ILE A 47 8.53 -10.89 3.99
N VAL A 48 9.50 -10.56 3.16
CA VAL A 48 10.78 -11.26 3.09
C VAL A 48 11.92 -10.28 3.36
N ASP A 49 13.08 -10.78 3.73
CA ASP A 49 14.28 -9.95 3.79
C ASP A 49 14.68 -9.45 2.39
N ASN A 50 15.33 -8.30 2.33
CA ASN A 50 15.75 -7.68 1.06
C ASN A 50 16.63 -8.61 0.21
N LEU A 51 17.39 -9.51 0.84
CA LEU A 51 18.24 -10.49 0.17
C LEU A 51 17.46 -11.69 -0.40
N ASP A 52 16.28 -11.98 0.16
CA ASP A 52 15.44 -13.11 -0.24
C ASP A 52 14.43 -12.75 -1.34
N ALA A 53 14.22 -11.45 -1.59
CA ALA A 53 13.43 -10.97 -2.71
C ALA A 53 14.18 -11.16 -4.05
N LYS A 54 14.06 -12.37 -4.61
CA LYS A 54 14.78 -12.79 -5.83
C LYS A 54 14.27 -12.13 -7.11
N ASP A 55 12.98 -11.85 -7.19
CA ASP A 55 12.37 -11.19 -8.36
C ASP A 55 11.94 -9.76 -8.02
N PRO A 56 12.59 -8.74 -8.60
CA PRO A 56 12.20 -7.35 -8.38
C PRO A 56 10.82 -7.01 -8.93
N ASN A 57 10.29 -7.74 -9.92
CA ASN A 57 8.96 -7.50 -10.48
C ASN A 57 7.83 -7.91 -9.53
N MET A 58 8.13 -8.81 -8.60
CA MET A 58 7.18 -9.25 -7.58
C MET A 58 7.18 -8.32 -6.36
N VAL A 59 8.14 -7.39 -6.24
CA VAL A 59 8.21 -6.46 -5.10
C VAL A 59 7.17 -5.36 -5.25
N VAL A 60 6.20 -5.32 -4.36
CA VAL A 60 5.13 -4.30 -4.32
C VAL A 60 5.35 -3.25 -3.24
N GLY A 61 6.30 -3.47 -2.33
CA GLY A 61 6.63 -2.51 -1.28
C GLY A 61 7.95 -2.84 -0.59
N THR A 62 8.49 -1.84 0.10
CA THR A 62 9.72 -1.94 0.89
C THR A 62 9.47 -1.28 2.24
N CYS A 63 9.88 -1.93 3.33
CA CYS A 63 9.64 -1.48 4.70
C CYS A 63 10.91 -1.64 5.55
N ASP A 64 10.85 -1.22 6.82
CA ASP A 64 11.99 -1.22 7.76
C ASP A 64 13.27 -0.61 7.18
N ASN A 65 13.14 0.58 6.60
CA ASN A 65 14.24 1.32 5.96
C ASN A 65 14.96 0.58 4.83
N GLY A 66 14.31 -0.37 4.16
CA GLY A 66 14.93 -1.10 3.05
C GLY A 66 15.46 -2.47 3.39
N THR A 67 15.35 -2.90 4.65
CA THR A 67 15.82 -4.22 5.09
C THR A 67 14.85 -5.33 4.72
N ARG A 68 13.55 -5.04 4.63
CA ARG A 68 12.50 -5.99 4.26
C ARG A 68 11.69 -5.51 3.05
N LYS A 69 11.18 -6.46 2.29
CA LYS A 69 10.32 -6.23 1.12
C LYS A 69 9.02 -6.99 1.22
N ILE A 70 7.99 -6.45 0.60
CA ILE A 70 6.69 -7.08 0.45
C ILE A 70 6.61 -7.60 -0.98
N VAL A 71 6.51 -8.92 -1.11
CA VAL A 71 6.50 -9.64 -2.38
C VAL A 71 5.09 -10.14 -2.66
N TYR A 72 4.62 -9.88 -3.87
CA TYR A 72 3.37 -10.35 -4.42
C TYR A 72 3.58 -11.69 -5.11
N GLN A 73 2.87 -12.70 -4.63
CA GLN A 73 2.80 -14.02 -5.25
C GLN A 73 1.42 -14.17 -5.87
N LYS A 74 1.41 -14.39 -7.19
CA LYS A 74 0.17 -14.74 -7.89
C LYS A 74 -0.14 -16.21 -7.58
N ASN A 75 -1.34 -16.48 -7.11
CA ASN A 75 -1.83 -17.83 -7.01
C ASN A 75 -2.44 -18.17 -8.37
N ASP A 76 -1.60 -18.67 -9.27
CA ASP A 76 -2.01 -19.21 -10.57
C ASP A 76 -2.67 -20.58 -10.31
N ASP A 77 -4.00 -20.64 -10.38
CA ASP A 77 -4.74 -21.90 -10.58
C ASP A 77 -4.69 -22.33 -12.06
#